data_AF-A0A7W1UWG3-F1
#
_entry.id   AF-A0A7W1UWG3-F1
#
_cell.length_a   1.000
_cell.length_b   1.000
_cell.length_c   1.000
_cell.angle_alpha   90.00
_cell.angle_beta   90.00
_cell.angle_gamma   90.00
#
_symmetry.space_group_name_H-M   'P 1'
#
loop_
_entity.id
_entity.type
_entity.pdbx_description
1 polymer ?
#
loop_
_entity_poly.entity_id
_entity_poly.type
_entity_poly.pdbx_seq_one_letter_code
_entity_poly.pdbx_strand_id
1 'polypeptide(L)'
;MSDDARPPGPEAADLPPAHTAASTLPPPPPPPPPPPASTVASPDSDRDEYARAGELTPGWRWVVRAAWLGAFVGYSSVWKASRDIGLPTWWLGQFGNPEPFYVTLLPFLAPAIMVVLSFGRSRALPWLGLGASALGAAIGAIDLTRYSGLGVVELLIAGAVAAVSLASFSGRYRGTAR
;
A
#
# COMPACT_ATOMS: atom_id res chain seq x y z
N MET A 1 -39.72 -112.43 -6.36
CA MET A 1 -40.32 -111.44 -5.45
C MET A 1 -39.33 -110.31 -5.32
N SER A 2 -39.47 -109.15 -5.96
CA SER A 2 -40.60 -108.59 -6.68
C SER A 2 -40.06 -107.62 -7.73
N ASP A 3 -40.77 -107.51 -8.85
CA ASP A 3 -40.74 -106.37 -9.75
C ASP A 3 -40.94 -105.05 -8.98
N ASP A 4 -40.19 -104.02 -9.33
CA ASP A 4 -40.71 -102.66 -9.28
C ASP A 4 -40.17 -101.84 -10.45
N ALA A 5 -41.10 -101.27 -11.20
CA ALA A 5 -40.89 -100.58 -12.47
C ALA A 5 -40.97 -99.06 -12.25
N ARG A 6 -40.11 -98.28 -12.91
CA ARG A 6 -40.32 -96.82 -13.09
C ARG A 6 -39.79 -96.34 -14.46
N PRO A 7 -40.50 -95.43 -15.14
CA PRO A 7 -40.58 -95.35 -16.61
C PRO A 7 -39.52 -94.44 -17.28
N PRO A 8 -39.42 -94.46 -18.62
CA PRO A 8 -38.49 -93.63 -19.39
C PRO A 8 -39.06 -92.25 -19.75
N GLY A 9 -38.17 -91.26 -19.87
CA GLY A 9 -38.41 -90.00 -20.59
C GLY A 9 -37.49 -88.86 -20.13
N PRO A 10 -37.33 -87.77 -20.90
CA PRO A 10 -37.04 -87.71 -22.33
C PRO A 10 -35.68 -87.03 -22.62
N GLU A 11 -35.17 -87.38 -23.79
CA GLU A 11 -34.10 -86.77 -24.58
C GLU A 11 -34.09 -85.23 -24.55
N ALA A 12 -32.94 -84.64 -24.21
CA ALA A 12 -32.69 -83.20 -24.33
C ALA A 12 -31.26 -82.93 -24.82
N ALA A 13 -31.19 -82.73 -26.14
CA ALA A 13 -30.41 -81.71 -26.83
C ALA A 13 -28.90 -81.59 -26.56
N ASP A 14 -28.17 -82.10 -27.55
CA ASP A 14 -26.87 -81.70 -28.06
C ASP A 14 -26.61 -80.17 -27.94
N LEU A 15 -25.53 -79.79 -27.25
CA LEU A 15 -25.05 -78.40 -27.18
C LEU A 15 -23.66 -78.30 -27.83
N PRO A 16 -23.43 -77.32 -28.73
CA PRO A 16 -22.18 -77.18 -29.49
C PRO A 16 -20.99 -76.69 -28.64
N PRO A 17 -19.74 -76.90 -29.11
CA PRO A 17 -18.54 -76.48 -28.38
C PRO A 17 -18.43 -74.96 -28.31
N ALA A 18 -18.24 -74.44 -27.10
CA ALA A 18 -17.95 -73.04 -26.85
C ALA A 18 -16.60 -72.64 -27.50
N HIS A 19 -16.66 -71.74 -28.47
CA HIS A 19 -15.51 -71.08 -29.04
C HIS A 19 -14.82 -70.20 -27.98
N THR A 20 -13.58 -70.53 -27.63
CA THR A 20 -12.69 -69.70 -26.83
C THR A 20 -12.30 -68.46 -27.62
N ALA A 21 -13.04 -67.36 -27.47
CA ALA A 21 -12.62 -66.05 -27.97
C ALA A 21 -11.58 -65.46 -27.03
N ALA A 22 -10.35 -65.33 -27.49
CA ALA A 22 -9.30 -64.58 -26.81
C ALA A 22 -9.68 -63.10 -26.74
N SER A 23 -10.00 -62.59 -25.53
CA SER A 23 -10.10 -61.15 -25.30
C SER A 23 -8.70 -60.52 -25.34
N THR A 24 -8.36 -59.92 -26.48
CA THR A 24 -7.28 -58.95 -26.56
C THR A 24 -7.71 -57.66 -25.86
N LEU A 25 -7.07 -57.35 -24.73
CA LEU A 25 -7.21 -56.06 -24.03
C LEU A 25 -6.77 -54.90 -24.95
N PRO A 26 -7.51 -53.78 -25.00
CA PRO A 26 -7.07 -52.60 -25.73
C PRO A 26 -5.78 -52.02 -25.11
N PRO A 27 -4.86 -51.47 -25.94
CA PRO A 27 -3.64 -50.86 -25.44
C PRO A 27 -3.96 -49.64 -24.56
N PRO A 28 -3.13 -49.37 -23.53
CA PRO A 28 -3.33 -48.22 -22.66
C PRO A 28 -3.24 -46.91 -23.45
N PRO A 29 -4.00 -45.88 -23.06
CA PRO A 29 -3.94 -44.57 -23.71
C PRO A 29 -2.54 -43.96 -23.58
N PRO A 30 -2.09 -43.18 -24.59
CA PRO A 30 -0.82 -42.49 -24.52
C PRO A 30 -0.78 -41.53 -23.31
N PRO A 31 0.39 -41.36 -22.67
CA PRO A 31 0.52 -40.42 -21.56
C PRO A 31 0.17 -39.00 -22.02
N PRO A 32 -0.44 -38.18 -21.14
CA PRO A 32 -0.73 -36.78 -21.45
C PRO A 32 0.58 -36.03 -21.78
N PRO A 33 0.52 -35.03 -22.69
CA PRO A 33 1.68 -34.21 -22.99
C PRO A 33 2.19 -33.54 -21.71
N PRO A 34 3.53 -33.37 -21.56
CA PRO A 34 4.08 -32.67 -20.41
C PRO A 34 3.48 -31.25 -20.37
N PRO A 35 3.09 -30.76 -19.17
CA PRO A 35 2.61 -29.38 -19.04
C PRO A 35 3.66 -28.43 -19.62
N PRO A 36 3.24 -27.35 -20.32
CA PRO A 36 4.18 -26.35 -20.81
C PRO A 36 5.06 -25.93 -19.65
N ALA A 37 6.38 -25.97 -19.85
CA ALA A 37 7.36 -25.59 -18.85
C ALA A 37 6.88 -24.27 -18.26
N SER A 38 6.36 -24.34 -17.03
CA SER A 38 6.00 -23.14 -16.30
C SER A 38 7.32 -22.43 -16.14
N THR A 39 7.52 -21.34 -16.88
CA THR A 39 8.57 -20.39 -16.59
C THR A 39 8.46 -20.18 -15.09
N VAL A 40 9.42 -20.72 -14.34
CA VAL A 40 9.48 -20.53 -12.90
C VAL A 40 9.57 -19.02 -12.76
N ALA A 41 8.45 -18.39 -12.39
CA ALA A 41 8.43 -16.99 -12.06
C ALA A 41 9.43 -16.87 -10.91
N SER A 42 10.60 -16.30 -11.20
CA SER A 42 11.58 -16.05 -10.16
C SER A 42 10.87 -15.28 -9.05
N PRO A 43 10.94 -15.68 -7.78
CA PRO A 43 10.24 -15.00 -6.69
C PRO A 43 10.63 -13.51 -6.53
N ASP A 44 11.66 -13.06 -7.25
CA ASP A 44 12.06 -11.65 -7.33
C ASP A 44 11.29 -10.81 -8.36
N SER A 45 10.67 -11.39 -9.40
CA SER A 45 9.91 -10.59 -10.38
C SER A 45 8.66 -9.95 -9.79
N ASP A 46 8.04 -10.60 -8.80
CA ASP A 46 6.92 -10.00 -8.05
C ASP A 46 7.37 -8.80 -7.23
N ARG A 47 8.57 -8.83 -6.63
CA ARG A 47 9.08 -7.72 -5.78
C ARG A 47 9.40 -6.47 -6.60
N ASP A 48 9.90 -6.65 -7.81
CA ASP A 48 10.22 -5.55 -8.73
C ASP A 48 8.96 -4.90 -9.32
N GLU A 49 7.86 -5.65 -9.50
CA GLU A 49 6.57 -5.10 -9.93
C GLU A 49 5.93 -4.16 -8.90
N TYR A 50 6.25 -4.32 -7.61
CA TYR A 50 5.77 -3.42 -6.56
C TYR A 50 6.53 -2.08 -6.55
N ALA A 51 7.82 -2.02 -6.88
CA ALA A 51 8.61 -0.79 -6.79
C ALA A 51 8.48 0.08 -8.05
N ARG A 52 7.35 0.77 -8.21
CA ARG A 52 7.16 1.67 -9.37
C ARG A 52 8.19 2.80 -9.36
N ALA A 53 8.84 3.02 -10.50
CA ALA A 53 9.81 4.09 -10.67
C ALA A 53 9.24 5.46 -10.22
N GLY A 54 10.02 6.19 -9.42
CA GLY A 54 9.62 7.48 -8.84
C GLY A 54 8.89 7.40 -7.51
N GLU A 55 8.47 6.22 -7.04
CA GLU A 55 7.99 6.04 -5.66
C GLU A 55 9.13 6.16 -4.66
N LEU A 56 8.83 6.65 -3.45
CA LEU A 56 9.79 6.66 -2.35
C LEU A 56 10.03 5.24 -1.83
N THR A 57 11.28 4.92 -1.53
CA THR A 57 11.65 3.68 -0.82
C THR A 57 10.98 3.63 0.57
N PRO A 58 10.76 2.43 1.14
CA PRO A 58 10.14 2.29 2.46
C PRO A 58 10.81 3.12 3.55
N GLY A 59 12.14 3.18 3.58
CA GLY A 59 12.89 3.99 4.55
C GLY A 59 12.60 5.48 4.42
N TRP A 60 12.65 6.02 3.20
CA TRP A 60 12.33 7.43 2.95
C TRP A 60 10.86 7.78 3.25
N ARG A 61 9.92 6.86 3.05
CA ARG A 61 8.53 7.08 3.46
C ARG A 61 8.41 7.27 4.97
N TRP A 62 9.16 6.51 5.77
CA TRP A 62 9.20 6.70 7.22
C TRP A 62 9.82 8.03 7.64
N VAL A 63 10.91 8.44 6.99
CA VAL A 63 11.54 9.76 7.24
C VAL A 63 10.54 10.89 6.97
N VAL A 64 9.84 10.83 5.83
CA VAL A 64 8.83 11.84 5.47
C VAL A 64 7.67 11.82 6.47
N ARG A 65 7.14 10.65 6.85
CA ARG A 65 6.10 10.51 7.88
C ARG A 65 6.51 11.18 9.19
N ALA A 66 7.70 10.84 9.69
CA ALA A 66 8.21 11.36 10.93
C ALA A 66 8.41 12.88 10.88
N ALA A 67 8.92 13.41 9.77
CA ALA A 67 9.11 14.85 9.60
C ALA A 67 7.77 15.61 9.62
N TRP A 68 6.75 15.14 8.90
CA TRP A 68 5.44 15.79 8.88
C TRP A 68 4.66 15.64 10.18
N LEU A 69 4.80 14.51 10.88
CA LEU A 69 4.27 14.35 12.23
C LEU A 69 4.98 15.30 13.21
N GLY A 70 6.30 15.46 13.09
CA GLY A 70 7.09 16.43 13.84
C GLY A 70 6.62 17.87 13.59
N ALA A 71 6.34 18.24 12.34
CA ALA A 71 5.78 19.55 12.03
C ALA A 71 4.39 19.78 12.64
N PHE A 72 3.51 18.78 12.63
CA PHE A 72 2.21 18.85 13.29
C PHE A 72 2.36 19.10 14.80
N VAL A 73 3.27 18.38 15.45
CA VAL A 73 3.60 18.60 16.88
C VAL A 73 4.25 19.97 17.09
N GLY A 74 5.10 20.43 16.17
CA GLY A 74 5.71 21.76 16.18
C GLY A 74 4.65 22.86 16.21
N TYR A 75 3.70 22.84 15.27
CA TYR A 75 2.59 23.81 15.24
C TYR A 75 1.69 23.69 16.48
N SER A 76 1.48 22.48 17.02
CA SER A 76 0.74 22.29 18.27
C SER A 76 1.45 22.97 19.45
N SER A 77 2.78 22.91 19.47
CA SER A 77 3.63 23.57 20.48
C SER A 77 3.57 25.09 20.34
N VAL A 78 3.61 25.60 19.09
CA VAL A 78 3.42 27.03 18.79
C VAL A 78 2.06 27.50 19.28
N TRP A 79 0.98 26.75 19.01
CA TRP A 79 -0.35 27.07 19.53
C TRP A 79 -0.31 27.23 21.04
N LYS A 80 0.18 26.21 21.75
CA LYS A 80 0.17 26.20 23.22
C LYS A 80 1.00 27.35 23.78
N ALA A 81 2.21 27.56 23.27
CA ALA A 81 3.09 28.64 23.70
C ALA A 81 2.45 30.02 23.47
N SER A 82 1.85 30.24 22.30
CA SER A 82 1.14 31.49 21.97
C SER A 82 -0.01 31.77 22.96
N ARG A 83 -0.74 30.71 23.37
CA ARG A 83 -1.81 30.82 24.37
C ARG A 83 -1.31 31.06 25.80
N ASP A 84 -0.13 30.56 26.15
CA ASP A 84 0.43 30.72 27.49
C ASP A 84 1.10 32.09 27.68
N ILE A 85 1.76 32.61 26.64
CA ILE A 85 2.52 33.87 26.70
C ILE A 85 1.61 35.08 26.42
N GLY A 86 0.38 34.85 25.95
CA GLY A 86 -0.53 35.94 25.64
C GLY A 86 -0.29 36.60 24.27
N LEU A 87 0.55 36.00 23.42
CA LEU A 87 0.95 36.52 22.12
C LEU A 87 0.37 35.63 21.01
N PRO A 88 -0.88 35.86 20.58
CA PRO A 88 -1.50 35.02 19.57
C PRO A 88 -0.93 35.33 18.19
N THR A 89 -0.63 34.26 17.46
CA THR A 89 -0.40 34.31 16.01
C THR A 89 -1.62 34.85 15.29
N TRP A 90 -1.44 35.33 14.05
CA TRP A 90 -2.55 35.92 13.28
C TRP A 90 -3.72 34.94 13.11
N TRP A 91 -3.44 33.64 13.02
CA TRP A 91 -4.43 32.59 12.83
C TRP A 91 -5.14 32.15 14.13
N LEU A 92 -4.64 32.55 15.31
CA LEU A 92 -5.29 32.32 16.61
C LEU A 92 -6.27 33.43 17.00
N GLY A 93 -5.97 34.67 16.62
CA GLY A 93 -6.72 35.85 17.06
C GLY A 93 -6.48 36.22 18.52
N GLN A 94 -6.92 37.41 18.90
CA GLN A 94 -6.74 37.93 20.26
C GLN A 94 -7.62 37.19 21.27
N PHE A 95 -7.25 37.13 22.55
CA PHE A 95 -8.06 36.43 23.58
C PHE A 95 -9.48 36.96 23.70
N GLY A 96 -9.67 38.28 23.53
CA GLY A 96 -11.00 38.92 23.56
C GLY A 96 -11.76 38.85 22.24
N ASN A 97 -11.11 38.42 21.16
CA ASN A 97 -11.70 38.29 19.83
C ASN A 97 -10.98 37.17 19.06
N PRO A 98 -11.28 35.89 19.39
CA PRO A 98 -10.60 34.75 18.78
C PRO A 98 -11.00 34.61 17.32
N GLU A 99 -10.07 34.16 16.49
CA GLU A 99 -10.39 33.83 15.10
C GLU A 99 -11.37 32.65 15.03
N PRO A 100 -12.19 32.54 13.97
CA PRO A 100 -13.03 31.39 13.74
C PRO A 100 -12.22 30.09 13.65
N PHE A 101 -12.81 29.00 14.13
CA PHE A 101 -12.15 27.69 14.25
C PHE A 101 -11.44 27.20 12.98
N TYR A 102 -11.99 27.48 11.79
CA TYR A 102 -11.38 27.07 10.52
C TYR A 102 -10.08 27.80 10.21
N VAL A 103 -9.94 29.07 10.62
CA VAL A 103 -8.68 29.83 10.51
C VAL A 103 -7.66 29.24 11.48
N THR A 104 -8.11 28.87 12.69
CA THR A 104 -7.23 28.31 13.71
C THR A 104 -6.65 26.95 13.32
N LEU A 105 -7.35 26.18 12.48
CA LEU A 105 -6.88 24.90 11.96
C LEU A 105 -5.92 25.01 10.77
N LEU A 106 -5.83 26.17 10.14
CA LEU A 106 -5.08 26.37 8.91
C LEU A 106 -3.62 25.82 8.94
N PRO A 107 -2.79 26.07 9.97
CA PRO A 107 -1.43 25.53 10.02
C PRO A 107 -1.35 24.01 10.20
N PHE A 108 -2.44 23.36 10.59
CA PHE A 108 -2.49 21.91 10.81
C PHE A 108 -2.89 21.13 9.55
N LEU A 109 -3.56 21.79 8.59
CA LEU A 109 -4.07 21.14 7.39
C LEU A 109 -2.94 20.53 6.55
N ALA A 110 -1.91 21.31 6.23
CA ALA A 110 -0.77 20.84 5.44
C ALA A 110 -0.05 19.65 6.10
N PRO A 111 0.37 19.73 7.38
CA PRO A 111 0.99 18.58 8.06
C PRO A 111 0.09 17.35 8.13
N ALA A 112 -1.20 17.51 8.48
CA ALA A 112 -2.13 16.40 8.57
C ALA A 112 -2.32 15.69 7.22
N ILE A 113 -2.55 16.46 6.15
CA ILE A 113 -2.69 15.94 4.79
C ILE A 113 -1.41 15.20 4.38
N MET A 114 -0.23 15.76 4.67
CA MET A 114 1.03 15.14 4.31
C MET A 114 1.30 13.84 5.06
N VAL A 115 0.94 13.76 6.35
CA VAL A 115 0.97 12.51 7.11
C VAL A 115 0.08 11.46 6.44
N VAL A 116 -1.16 11.79 6.10
CA VAL A 116 -2.08 10.86 5.40
C VAL A 116 -1.50 10.42 4.04
N LEU A 117 -1.06 11.36 3.22
CA LEU A 117 -0.52 11.07 1.89
C LEU A 117 0.71 10.18 1.95
N SER A 118 1.54 10.30 2.98
CA SER A 118 2.76 9.51 3.15
C SER A 118 2.52 8.02 3.42
N PHE A 119 1.28 7.61 3.72
CA PHE A 119 0.88 6.20 3.74
C PHE A 119 0.70 5.61 2.34
N GLY A 120 0.40 6.46 1.34
CA GLY A 120 0.23 6.06 -0.05
C GLY A 120 1.54 5.88 -0.82
N ARG A 121 1.40 5.37 -2.05
CA ARG A 121 2.50 5.09 -2.99
C ARG A 121 2.60 6.17 -4.07
N SER A 122 2.71 7.43 -3.65
CA SER A 122 2.70 8.55 -4.60
C SER A 122 4.11 8.98 -5.02
N ARG A 123 4.35 9.07 -6.33
CA ARG A 123 5.54 9.72 -6.91
C ARG A 123 5.58 11.23 -6.66
N ALA A 124 4.41 11.84 -6.44
CA ALA A 124 4.27 13.26 -6.23
C ALA A 124 4.61 13.70 -4.80
N LEU A 125 4.85 12.76 -3.86
CA LEU A 125 5.00 13.07 -2.44
C LEU A 125 6.03 14.17 -2.14
N PRO A 126 7.26 14.15 -2.71
CA PRO A 126 8.23 15.22 -2.51
C PRO A 126 7.78 16.58 -3.06
N TRP A 127 7.08 16.61 -4.19
CA TRP A 127 6.56 17.85 -4.76
C TRP A 127 5.43 18.43 -3.91
N LEU A 128 4.50 17.58 -3.47
CA LEU A 128 3.43 17.96 -2.55
C LEU A 128 4.01 18.46 -1.22
N GLY A 129 5.08 17.82 -0.74
CA GLY A 129 5.80 18.25 0.46
C GLY A 129 6.40 19.65 0.32
N LEU A 130 7.00 19.99 -0.83
CA LEU A 130 7.48 21.34 -1.10
C LEU A 130 6.34 22.36 -1.12
N GLY A 131 5.22 22.04 -1.77
CA GLY A 131 4.03 22.91 -1.79
C GLY A 131 3.46 23.15 -0.40
N ALA A 132 3.33 22.08 0.41
CA ALA A 132 2.88 22.16 1.79
C ALA A 132 3.86 22.95 2.68
N SER A 133 5.16 22.83 2.44
CA SER A 133 6.19 23.59 3.17
C SER A 133 6.13 25.06 2.82
N ALA A 134 5.90 25.40 1.54
CA ALA A 134 5.71 26.78 1.10
C ALA A 134 4.48 27.43 1.75
N LEU A 135 3.38 26.68 1.92
CA LEU A 135 2.22 27.15 2.67
C LEU A 135 2.57 27.45 4.13
N GLY A 136 3.27 26.54 4.81
CA GLY A 136 3.76 26.75 6.17
C GLY A 136 4.67 27.98 6.29
N ALA A 137 5.54 28.20 5.30
CA ALA A 137 6.42 29.36 5.25
C ALA A 137 5.64 30.67 5.06
N ALA A 138 4.57 30.67 4.26
CA ALA A 138 3.70 31.83 4.08
C ALA A 138 3.01 32.22 5.40
N ILE A 139 2.52 31.23 6.16
CA ILE A 139 1.91 31.46 7.49
C ILE A 139 2.92 32.13 8.42
N GLY A 140 4.13 31.56 8.54
CA GLY A 140 5.19 32.10 9.40
C GLY A 140 5.71 33.47 8.96
N ALA A 141 5.76 33.73 7.65
CA ALA A 141 6.15 35.03 7.11
C ALA A 141 5.15 36.13 7.47
N ILE A 142 3.85 35.82 7.51
CA ILE A 142 2.84 36.77 7.98
C ILE A 142 3.04 37.04 9.48
N ASP A 143 3.32 36.01 10.28
CA ASP A 143 3.55 36.17 11.72
C ASP A 143 4.81 36.99 12.05
N LEU A 144 5.84 36.97 11.21
CA LEU A 144 7.00 37.85 11.37
C LEU A 144 6.65 39.34 11.44
N THR A 145 5.55 39.76 10.81
CA THR A 145 5.10 41.16 10.82
C THR A 145 4.49 41.59 12.15
N ARG A 146 4.08 40.62 13.00
CA ARG A 146 3.47 40.87 14.32
C ARG A 146 4.39 40.48 15.46
N TYR A 147 4.95 39.26 15.42
CA TYR A 147 5.76 38.69 16.49
C TYR A 147 6.93 37.87 15.91
N SER A 148 8.12 38.48 15.90
CA SER A 148 9.31 37.91 15.26
C SER A 148 9.69 36.52 15.81
N GLY A 149 9.59 36.30 17.13
CA GLY A 149 9.97 35.03 17.75
C GLY A 149 9.15 33.84 17.25
N LEU A 150 7.82 33.97 17.23
CA LEU A 150 6.93 32.89 16.77
C LEU A 150 7.04 32.67 15.27
N GLY A 151 7.08 33.75 14.48
CA GLY A 151 7.26 33.65 13.03
C GLY A 151 8.57 32.94 12.64
N VAL A 152 9.67 33.18 13.36
CA VAL A 152 10.94 32.45 13.15
C VAL A 152 10.77 30.96 13.41
N VAL A 153 10.10 30.56 14.49
CA VAL A 153 9.86 29.14 14.80
C VAL A 153 9.04 28.47 13.71
N GLU A 154 7.96 29.12 13.25
CA GLU A 154 7.13 28.59 12.15
C GLU A 154 7.93 28.44 10.84
N LEU A 155 8.79 29.42 10.52
CA LEU A 155 9.68 29.33 9.36
C LEU A 155 10.73 28.22 9.49
N LEU A 156 11.25 27.96 10.70
CA LEU A 156 12.17 26.85 10.95
C LEU A 156 11.47 25.50 10.78
N ILE A 157 10.23 25.37 11.25
CA ILE A 157 9.41 24.17 11.03
C ILE A 157 9.22 23.95 9.53
N ALA A 158 8.76 24.98 8.80
CA ALA A 158 8.54 24.94 7.36
C ALA A 158 9.83 24.63 6.59
N GLY A 159 10.95 25.24 6.97
CA GLY A 159 12.27 24.99 6.39
C GLY A 159 12.75 23.56 6.61
N ALA A 160 12.53 22.99 7.81
CA ALA A 160 12.90 21.61 8.12
C ALA A 160 12.12 20.62 7.23
N VAL A 161 10.80 20.76 7.10
CA VAL A 161 10.01 19.88 6.23
C VAL A 161 10.26 20.12 4.74
N ALA A 162 10.63 21.34 4.34
CA ALA A 162 11.10 21.63 2.99
C ALA A 162 12.41 20.86 2.70
N ALA A 163 13.39 20.94 3.60
CA ALA A 163 14.67 20.25 3.47
C ALA A 163 14.48 18.73 3.37
N VAL A 164 13.62 18.15 4.20
CA VAL A 164 13.26 16.72 4.11
C VAL A 164 12.61 16.41 2.76
N SER A 165 11.69 17.26 2.28
CA SER A 165 11.03 17.08 0.99
C SER A 165 12.03 17.13 -0.19
N LEU A 166 13.00 18.06 -0.16
CA LEU A 166 14.09 18.12 -1.13
C LEU A 166 14.98 16.87 -1.06
N ALA A 167 15.39 16.47 0.14
CA ALA A 167 16.24 15.29 0.34
C ALA A 167 15.54 14.00 -0.12
N SER A 168 14.21 13.93 -0.01
CA SER A 168 13.39 12.79 -0.42
C SER A 168 13.52 12.44 -1.91
N PHE A 169 13.92 13.39 -2.77
CA PHE A 169 14.18 13.10 -4.18
C PHE A 169 15.31 12.08 -4.37
N SER A 170 16.29 12.06 -3.46
CA SER A 170 17.39 11.06 -3.46
C SER A 170 16.90 9.65 -3.12
N GLY A 171 15.74 9.55 -2.47
CA GLY A 171 15.16 8.32 -1.93
C GLY A 171 14.18 7.58 -2.82
N ARG A 172 14.06 7.97 -4.09
CA ARG A 172 13.12 7.39 -5.05
C ARG A 172 13.72 6.19 -5.79
N TYR A 173 12.87 5.21 -6.10
CA TYR A 173 13.23 4.14 -7.03
C TYR A 173 13.55 4.73 -8.41
N ARG A 174 14.71 4.35 -8.96
CA ARG A 174 15.12 4.74 -10.31
C ARG A 174 14.61 3.70 -11.30
N GLY A 175 13.95 4.14 -12.36
CA GLY A 175 13.62 3.24 -13.46
C GLY A 175 14.90 2.90 -14.21
N THR A 176 15.27 1.63 -14.31
CA THR A 176 16.21 1.17 -15.32
C THR A 176 15.50 1.19 -16.66
N ALA A 177 15.88 2.11 -17.55
CA ALA A 177 15.47 2.05 -18.94
C ALA A 177 15.96 0.70 -19.51
N ARG A 178 15.02 -0.14 -19.97
CA ARG A 178 15.33 -1.29 -20.81
C ARG A 178 15.40 -0.83 -22.26
#